data_AF-A0A806K1M3-F1
#
_entry.id   AF-A0A806K1M3-F1
#
_cell.length_a   1.000
_cell.length_b   1.000
_cell.length_c   1.000
_cell.angle_alpha   90.00
_cell.angle_beta   90.00
_cell.angle_gamma   90.00
#
_symmetry.space_group_name_H-M   'P 1'
#
loop_
_entity.id
_entity.type
_entity.pdbx_description
1 polymer ?
#
loop_
_entity_poly.entity_id
_entity_poly.type
_entity_poly.pdbx_seq_one_letter_code
_entity_poly.pdbx_strand_id
1 'polypeptide(L)'
;MRVLSIISLFSLFSVFAWAQETDQSQNLYRSSIPEELLRPKRGEAPTYPIDTVIGELGQGYASDAAYSYARYIASGLLSGQASSARLEEFLPVLESIAPNTYRIGGGREEPDGAISFLVRYIGRERSITGELFVRFVSRQIVEEDGTTTRTTGSWTFDDLILEDAKSREEEQKETIQRFDFSPYERFY
;
A
#
# COMPACT_ATOMS: atom_id res chain seq x y z
N MET A 1 -10.24 -27.82 -74.32
CA MET A 1 -10.07 -26.41 -73.89
C MET A 1 -10.23 -26.40 -72.38
N ARG A 2 -9.16 -26.51 -71.58
CA ARG A 2 -8.33 -25.44 -70.99
C ARG A 2 -9.10 -24.35 -70.23
N VAL A 3 -9.16 -24.47 -68.90
CA VAL A 3 -9.28 -23.40 -67.89
C VAL A 3 -8.63 -23.97 -66.61
N LEU A 4 -7.33 -23.76 -66.31
CA LEU A 4 -6.74 -22.66 -65.51
C LEU A 4 -7.69 -22.19 -64.39
N SER A 5 -7.36 -22.20 -63.10
CA SER A 5 -6.34 -21.31 -62.54
C SER A 5 -6.33 -21.39 -61.01
N ILE A 6 -5.13 -21.22 -60.43
CA ILE A 6 -4.82 -20.55 -59.16
C ILE A 6 -5.27 -21.26 -57.86
N ILE A 7 -4.39 -22.13 -57.36
CA ILE A 7 -4.27 -22.38 -55.92
C ILE A 7 -3.21 -21.39 -55.41
N SER A 8 -3.67 -20.32 -54.77
CA SER A 8 -2.82 -19.32 -54.14
C SER A 8 -2.26 -19.86 -52.83
N LEU A 9 -0.93 -19.79 -52.72
CA LEU A 9 -0.17 -19.80 -51.48
C LEU A 9 -0.85 -18.92 -50.41
N PHE A 10 -1.09 -19.46 -49.23
CA PHE A 10 -1.10 -18.74 -47.95
C PHE A 10 -0.92 -19.75 -46.82
N SER A 11 0.28 -20.31 -46.72
CA SER A 11 0.71 -21.10 -45.57
C SER A 11 2.04 -20.53 -45.09
N LEU A 12 1.97 -19.56 -44.18
CA LEU A 12 3.04 -19.10 -43.27
C LEU A 12 2.44 -17.96 -42.43
N PHE A 13 2.79 -17.93 -41.15
CA PHE A 13 2.31 -17.04 -40.07
C PHE A 13 1.07 -17.51 -39.31
N SER A 14 1.28 -18.56 -38.51
CA SER A 14 0.48 -18.81 -37.31
C SER A 14 1.39 -19.19 -36.14
N VAL A 15 2.27 -18.27 -35.74
CA VAL A 15 2.94 -18.25 -34.43
C VAL A 15 3.28 -16.78 -34.15
N PHE A 16 3.10 -16.32 -32.91
CA PHE A 16 3.29 -14.95 -32.39
C PHE A 16 2.09 -14.00 -32.47
N ALA A 17 1.15 -14.17 -31.55
CA ALA A 17 0.33 -13.08 -31.05
C ALA A 17 -0.18 -13.41 -29.63
N TRP A 18 0.72 -13.66 -28.68
CA TRP A 18 0.38 -13.79 -27.25
C TRP A 18 1.55 -13.27 -26.41
N ALA A 19 1.83 -11.97 -26.55
CA ALA A 19 2.79 -11.26 -25.71
C ALA A 19 2.61 -9.74 -25.86
N GLN A 20 1.40 -9.21 -25.66
CA GLN A 20 1.24 -7.75 -25.55
C GLN A 20 -0.08 -7.36 -24.89
N GLU A 21 -0.29 -7.75 -23.64
CA GLU A 21 -1.43 -7.24 -22.87
C GLU A 21 -1.13 -7.23 -21.37
N THR A 22 -0.05 -6.56 -20.95
CA THR A 22 0.25 -6.38 -19.52
C THR A 22 0.86 -5.03 -19.14
N ASP A 23 0.82 -3.99 -19.99
CA ASP A 23 1.42 -2.69 -19.66
C ASP A 23 0.46 -1.48 -19.69
N GLN A 24 -0.82 -1.67 -20.00
CA GLN A 24 -1.78 -0.54 -20.05
C GLN A 24 -2.65 -0.37 -18.80
N SER A 25 -2.73 -1.36 -17.91
CA SER A 25 -3.51 -1.27 -16.67
C SER A 25 -2.82 -0.47 -15.55
N GLN A 26 -1.52 -0.17 -15.67
CA GLN A 26 -0.81 0.65 -14.66
C GLN A 26 -0.94 2.17 -14.88
N ASN A 27 -1.37 2.64 -16.06
CA ASN A 27 -1.43 4.08 -16.36
C ASN A 27 -2.81 4.74 -16.13
N LEU A 28 -3.88 3.95 -15.94
CA LEU A 28 -5.23 4.47 -15.73
C LEU A 28 -5.53 4.88 -14.27
N TYR A 29 -4.67 4.54 -13.32
CA TYR A 29 -4.85 4.87 -11.89
C TYR A 29 -4.18 6.20 -11.46
N ARG A 30 -3.61 6.96 -12.40
CA ARG A 30 -2.77 8.13 -12.08
C ARG A 30 -3.51 9.46 -11.94
N SER A 31 -4.83 9.50 -12.13
CA SER A 31 -5.59 10.75 -12.26
C SER A 31 -6.55 11.05 -11.10
N SER A 32 -6.04 11.17 -9.87
CA SER A 32 -6.80 11.82 -8.76
C SER A 32 -5.97 12.19 -7.52
N ILE A 33 -4.65 12.09 -7.53
CA ILE A 33 -3.85 12.35 -6.32
C ILE A 33 -3.35 13.81 -6.30
N PRO A 34 -3.72 14.62 -5.29
CA PRO A 34 -3.19 15.98 -5.14
C PRO A 34 -1.68 15.98 -4.86
N GLU A 35 -0.96 16.86 -5.55
CA GLU A 35 0.52 16.89 -5.60
C GLU A 35 1.15 17.19 -4.22
N GLU A 36 0.43 17.87 -3.32
CA GLU A 36 0.92 18.21 -1.97
C GLU A 36 1.07 16.98 -1.07
N LEU A 37 0.41 15.89 -1.44
CA LEU A 37 0.30 14.67 -0.67
C LEU A 37 1.40 13.67 -1.04
N LEU A 38 1.82 13.73 -2.30
CA LEU A 38 2.93 12.99 -2.86
C LEU A 38 4.28 13.60 -2.50
N ARG A 39 4.36 14.92 -2.23
CA ARG A 39 5.66 15.59 -2.10
C ARG A 39 6.06 15.89 -0.65
N PRO A 40 7.33 15.67 -0.29
CA PRO A 40 7.86 16.19 0.95
C PRO A 40 7.76 17.73 0.96
N LYS A 41 7.34 18.31 2.09
CA LYS A 41 7.25 19.76 2.27
C LYS A 41 8.62 20.35 2.58
N ARG A 42 8.76 21.65 2.37
CA ARG A 42 9.99 22.41 2.65
C ARG A 42 10.38 22.28 4.13
N GLY A 43 11.51 21.63 4.42
CA GLY A 43 11.99 21.35 5.79
C GLY A 43 11.84 19.90 6.24
N GLU A 44 11.16 19.06 5.47
CA GLU A 44 11.24 17.60 5.59
C GLU A 44 12.49 17.14 4.86
N ALA A 45 13.34 16.30 5.48
CA ALA A 45 14.47 15.70 4.77
C ALA A 45 13.92 14.77 3.69
N PRO A 46 14.06 15.11 2.39
CA PRO A 46 13.68 14.20 1.33
C PRO A 46 14.86 13.24 1.20
N THR A 47 14.80 12.08 1.86
CA THR A 47 15.93 11.17 1.73
C THR A 47 15.92 10.60 0.31
N TYR A 48 14.77 10.21 -0.27
CA TYR A 48 14.75 9.77 -1.68
C TYR A 48 13.48 10.12 -2.52
N PRO A 49 13.60 10.26 -3.86
CA PRO A 49 12.52 10.61 -4.79
C PRO A 49 11.35 9.61 -4.91
N ILE A 50 11.44 8.44 -4.27
CA ILE A 50 10.40 7.39 -4.23
C ILE A 50 9.62 7.39 -2.90
N ASP A 51 10.12 8.05 -1.86
CA ASP A 51 9.38 8.27 -0.61
C ASP A 51 8.08 9.08 -0.83
N THR A 52 7.85 9.53 -2.06
CA THR A 52 6.77 10.37 -2.53
C THR A 52 5.42 9.68 -2.68
N VAL A 53 5.22 8.43 -2.25
CA VAL A 53 3.96 7.74 -2.51
C VAL A 53 3.39 7.12 -1.25
N ILE A 54 2.97 7.99 -0.32
CA ILE A 54 1.71 7.69 0.35
C ILE A 54 0.67 7.86 -0.76
N GLY A 55 -0.25 6.91 -0.93
CA GLY A 55 -1.35 7.01 -1.89
C GLY A 55 -2.22 8.25 -1.62
N GLU A 56 -3.46 8.28 -2.09
CA GLU A 56 -4.35 9.43 -1.84
C GLU A 56 -4.37 9.84 -0.36
N LEU A 57 -3.72 10.95 0.05
CA LEU A 57 -3.86 11.40 1.44
C LEU A 57 -5.32 11.78 1.68
N GLY A 58 -5.79 11.47 2.88
CA GLY A 58 -7.21 11.53 3.19
C GLY A 58 -7.83 10.14 3.27
N GLN A 59 -9.16 10.11 3.27
CA GLN A 59 -9.93 8.91 3.57
C GLN A 59 -10.01 7.90 2.40
N GLY A 60 -9.70 8.30 1.16
CA GLY A 60 -9.90 7.44 -0.01
C GLY A 60 -11.36 6.97 -0.11
N TYR A 61 -11.56 5.64 -0.16
CA TYR A 61 -12.87 4.99 -0.13
C TYR A 61 -13.36 4.64 1.28
N ALA A 62 -12.52 4.83 2.30
CA ALA A 62 -12.87 4.53 3.67
C ALA A 62 -13.95 5.48 4.20
N SER A 63 -14.74 4.98 5.16
CA SER A 63 -15.67 5.84 5.91
C SER A 63 -14.92 6.87 6.75
N ASP A 64 -15.54 8.03 6.98
CA ASP A 64 -14.99 9.10 7.83
C ASP A 64 -14.68 8.61 9.26
N ALA A 65 -15.51 7.69 9.78
CA ALA A 65 -15.29 7.07 11.08
C ALA A 65 -14.01 6.21 11.11
N ALA A 66 -13.76 5.44 10.06
CA ALA A 66 -12.53 4.64 9.93
C ALA A 66 -11.30 5.54 9.81
N TYR A 67 -11.36 6.57 8.96
CA TYR A 67 -10.27 7.51 8.76
C TYR A 67 -9.94 8.30 10.04
N SER A 68 -10.97 8.77 10.75
CA SER A 68 -10.83 9.45 12.03
C SER A 68 -10.19 8.56 13.09
N TYR A 69 -10.57 7.28 13.14
CA TYR A 69 -9.98 6.31 14.05
C TYR A 69 -8.53 5.98 13.70
N ALA A 70 -8.21 5.82 12.42
CA ALA A 70 -6.84 5.62 11.95
C ALA A 70 -5.95 6.83 12.26
N ARG A 71 -6.47 8.06 12.09
CA ARG A 71 -5.80 9.29 12.50
C ARG A 71 -5.54 9.36 13.99
N TYR A 72 -6.51 8.92 14.80
CA TYR A 72 -6.37 8.85 16.25
C TYR A 72 -5.21 7.93 16.64
N ILE A 73 -5.16 6.72 16.07
CA ILE A 73 -4.05 5.77 16.31
C ILE A 73 -2.70 6.38 15.91
N ALA A 74 -2.60 6.93 14.70
CA ALA A 74 -1.34 7.50 14.21
C ALA A 74 -0.88 8.70 15.05
N SER A 75 -1.81 9.54 15.52
CA SER A 75 -1.49 10.63 16.44
C SER A 75 -1.06 10.13 17.83
N GLY A 76 -1.67 9.05 18.32
CA GLY A 76 -1.30 8.39 19.57
C GLY A 76 0.14 7.91 19.52
N LEU A 77 0.49 7.16 18.45
CA LEU A 77 1.85 6.69 18.21
C LEU A 77 2.87 7.83 18.08
N LEU A 78 2.55 8.91 17.36
CA LEU A 78 3.41 10.10 17.28
C LEU A 78 3.67 10.71 18.67
N SER A 79 2.67 10.73 19.55
CA SER A 79 2.77 11.29 20.90
C SER A 79 3.40 10.35 21.94
N GLY A 80 3.75 9.12 21.56
CA GLY A 80 4.20 8.08 22.48
C GLY A 80 3.08 7.50 23.36
N GLN A 81 1.81 7.77 23.04
CA GLN A 81 0.64 7.25 23.75
C GLN A 81 0.02 6.11 22.94
N ALA A 82 0.42 4.89 23.25
CA ALA A 82 -0.20 3.69 22.70
C ALA A 82 -1.38 3.27 23.60
N SER A 83 -2.57 3.16 23.02
CA SER A 83 -3.79 2.75 23.74
C SER A 83 -3.93 1.23 23.89
N SER A 84 -2.98 0.44 23.37
CA SER A 84 -2.98 -1.01 23.44
C SER A 84 -1.56 -1.56 23.44
N ALA A 85 -1.36 -2.72 24.08
CA ALA A 85 -0.05 -3.39 24.12
C ALA A 85 0.50 -3.70 22.71
N ARG A 86 -0.38 -4.00 21.74
CA ARG A 86 0.05 -4.21 20.34
C ARG A 86 0.61 -2.94 19.69
N LEU A 87 0.05 -1.77 20.03
CA LEU A 87 0.57 -0.50 19.52
C LEU A 87 1.91 -0.12 20.17
N GLU A 88 2.13 -0.53 21.42
CA GLU A 88 3.39 -0.29 22.14
C GLU A 88 4.59 -0.96 21.45
N GLU A 89 4.38 -2.08 20.74
CA GLU A 89 5.42 -2.81 20.01
C GLU A 89 6.10 -1.94 18.93
N PHE A 90 5.43 -0.91 18.42
CA PHE A 90 5.95 -0.02 17.39
C PHE A 90 6.67 1.21 17.93
N LEU A 91 6.55 1.50 19.23
CA LEU A 91 7.17 2.68 19.84
C LEU A 91 8.71 2.68 19.72
N PRO A 92 9.45 1.57 19.97
CA PRO A 92 10.90 1.58 19.85
C PRO A 92 11.39 1.93 18.43
N VAL A 93 10.66 1.48 17.41
CA VAL A 93 10.96 1.79 16.01
C VAL A 93 10.77 3.28 15.75
N LEU A 94 9.66 3.85 16.22
CA LEU A 94 9.38 5.29 16.07
C LEU A 94 10.33 6.16 16.88
N GLU A 95 10.72 5.75 18.09
CA GLU A 95 11.70 6.47 18.90
C GLU A 95 13.04 6.64 18.18
N SER A 96 13.45 5.66 17.38
CA SER A 96 14.71 5.71 16.61
C SER A 96 14.75 6.83 15.55
N ILE A 97 13.57 7.22 15.03
CA ILE A 97 13.46 8.30 14.02
C ILE A 97 12.99 9.63 14.64
N ALA A 98 12.47 9.60 15.87
CA ALA A 98 11.91 10.75 16.60
C ALA A 98 10.99 11.61 15.71
N PRO A 99 9.82 11.08 15.29
CA PRO A 99 8.99 11.76 14.32
C PRO A 99 8.36 13.00 14.94
N ASN A 100 8.26 14.08 14.17
CA ASN A 100 7.62 15.32 14.59
C ASN A 100 6.25 15.52 13.93
N THR A 101 5.96 14.80 12.85
CA THR A 101 4.67 14.81 12.17
C THR A 101 4.40 13.47 11.52
N TYR A 102 3.14 13.24 11.14
CA TYR A 102 2.75 12.08 10.34
C TYR A 102 1.85 12.50 9.17
N ARG A 103 1.70 11.60 8.21
CA ARG A 103 0.77 11.72 7.07
C ARG A 103 0.04 10.39 6.91
N ILE A 104 -1.23 10.44 6.51
CA ILE A 104 -2.08 9.25 6.34
C ILE A 104 -2.99 9.35 5.11
N GLY A 105 -3.08 8.27 4.34
CA GLY A 105 -3.82 8.19 3.08
C GLY A 105 -4.22 6.77 2.68
N GLY A 106 -4.77 6.62 1.48
CA GLY A 106 -4.94 5.35 0.80
C GLY A 106 -6.13 4.50 1.22
N GLY A 107 -7.01 5.00 2.10
CA GLY A 107 -8.13 4.25 2.72
C GLY A 107 -8.84 3.27 1.77
N ARG A 108 -8.41 2.01 1.81
CA ARG A 108 -8.82 0.93 0.91
C ARG A 108 -9.43 -0.19 1.73
N GLU A 109 -10.55 -0.73 1.25
CA GLU A 109 -11.15 -1.92 1.83
C GLU A 109 -10.39 -3.16 1.35
N GLU A 110 -9.95 -3.97 2.31
CA GLU A 110 -9.23 -5.21 2.07
C GLU A 110 -10.20 -6.40 1.95
N PRO A 111 -9.81 -7.50 1.29
CA PRO A 111 -10.70 -8.65 1.05
C PRO A 111 -11.26 -9.31 2.32
N ASP A 112 -10.58 -9.11 3.44
CA ASP A 112 -10.96 -9.65 4.75
C ASP A 112 -11.88 -8.69 5.53
N GLY A 113 -12.22 -7.51 4.99
CA GLY A 113 -13.05 -6.49 5.62
C GLY A 113 -12.31 -5.52 6.54
N ALA A 114 -10.97 -5.55 6.59
CA ALA A 114 -10.19 -4.45 7.16
C ALA A 114 -10.19 -3.25 6.21
N ILE A 115 -9.87 -2.08 6.76
CA ILE A 115 -9.54 -0.90 5.99
C ILE A 115 -8.06 -0.59 6.22
N SER A 116 -7.30 -0.55 5.13
CA SER A 116 -5.88 -0.22 5.13
C SER A 116 -5.67 1.26 4.84
N PHE A 117 -4.73 1.86 5.57
CA PHE A 117 -4.28 3.23 5.39
C PHE A 117 -2.77 3.27 5.28
N LEU A 118 -2.26 3.90 4.23
CA LEU A 118 -0.84 4.22 4.11
C LEU A 118 -0.49 5.32 5.11
N VAL A 119 0.49 5.06 5.97
CA VAL A 119 0.97 5.98 6.99
C VAL A 119 2.45 6.29 6.78
N ARG A 120 2.85 7.53 7.05
CA ARG A 120 4.25 7.93 7.09
C ARG A 120 4.51 8.77 8.32
N TYR A 121 5.50 8.36 9.12
CA TYR A 121 6.03 9.19 10.19
C TYR A 121 7.30 9.88 9.73
N ILE A 122 7.38 11.17 9.99
CA ILE A 122 8.42 12.04 9.46
C ILE A 122 9.22 12.56 10.64
N GLY A 123 10.50 12.18 10.71
CA GLY A 123 11.48 12.70 11.64
C GLY A 123 12.37 13.77 11.00
N ARG A 124 13.39 14.20 11.75
CA ARG A 124 14.31 15.24 11.28
C ARG A 124 15.22 14.77 10.14
N GLU A 125 15.70 13.53 10.24
CA GLU A 125 16.70 12.96 9.32
C GLU A 125 16.19 11.73 8.56
N ARG A 126 15.13 11.10 9.06
CA ARG A 126 14.58 9.84 8.53
C ARG A 126 13.07 9.89 8.52
N SER A 127 12.47 9.07 7.68
CA SER A 127 11.05 8.77 7.72
C SER A 127 10.83 7.27 7.65
N ILE A 128 9.77 6.81 8.27
CA ILE A 128 9.30 5.42 8.17
C ILE A 128 7.91 5.43 7.55
N THR A 129 7.66 4.46 6.68
CA THR A 129 6.39 4.29 5.97
C THR A 129 5.76 2.98 6.37
N GLY A 130 4.45 2.85 6.16
CA GLY A 130 3.76 1.65 6.55
C GLY A 130 2.31 1.60 6.14
N GLU A 131 1.66 0.49 6.48
CA GLU A 131 0.23 0.28 6.31
C GLU A 131 -0.42 0.03 7.67
N LEU A 132 -1.39 0.87 8.02
CA LEU A 132 -2.20 0.80 9.23
C LEU A 132 -3.55 0.17 8.88
N PHE A 133 -3.88 -0.92 9.56
CA PHE A 133 -5.13 -1.66 9.37
C PHE A 133 -6.08 -1.40 10.52
N VAL A 134 -7.31 -1.00 10.19
CA VAL A 134 -8.40 -0.83 11.16
C VAL A 134 -9.60 -1.65 10.74
N ARG A 135 -10.33 -2.15 11.73
CA ARG A 135 -11.48 -3.02 11.49
C ARG A 135 -12.68 -2.57 12.29
N PHE A 136 -13.86 -2.66 11.69
CA PHE A 136 -15.11 -2.46 12.42
C PHE A 136 -15.54 -3.77 13.06
N VAL A 137 -15.67 -3.77 14.38
CA VAL A 137 -16.15 -4.93 15.13
C VAL A 137 -17.56 -4.63 15.66
N SER A 138 -18.55 -5.35 15.13
CA SER A 138 -19.93 -5.30 15.62
C SER A 138 -20.21 -6.39 16.63
N ARG A 139 -20.84 -6.05 17.75
CA ARG A 139 -21.38 -7.00 18.73
C ARG A 139 -22.90 -6.85 18.79
N GLN A 140 -23.59 -7.98 18.66
CA GLN A 140 -25.02 -8.05 18.98
C GLN A 140 -25.16 -8.26 20.49
N ILE A 141 -25.88 -7.35 21.12
CA ILE A 141 -26.28 -7.46 22.52
C ILE A 141 -27.75 -7.84 22.51
N VAL A 142 -28.06 -9.02 23.02
CA VAL A 142 -29.44 -9.46 23.26
C VAL A 142 -29.83 -8.93 24.62
N GLU A 143 -30.84 -8.05 24.65
CA GLU A 143 -31.36 -7.50 25.90
C GLU A 143 -32.13 -8.57 26.68
N GLU A 144 -32.26 -8.36 28.00
CA GLU A 144 -32.82 -9.33 28.95
C GLU A 144 -34.27 -9.77 28.58
N ASP A 145 -34.98 -8.90 27.85
CA ASP A 145 -36.34 -9.15 27.36
C ASP A 145 -36.41 -10.12 26.16
N GLY A 146 -35.26 -10.61 25.66
CA GLY A 146 -35.14 -11.63 24.60
C GLY A 146 -35.71 -11.22 23.23
N THR A 147 -36.22 -9.99 23.11
CA THR A 147 -36.97 -9.46 21.96
C THR A 147 -36.25 -8.28 21.31
N THR A 148 -35.48 -7.52 22.08
CA THR A 148 -34.67 -6.41 21.57
C THR A 148 -33.24 -6.85 21.33
N THR A 149 -32.81 -6.81 20.07
CA THR A 149 -31.42 -7.01 19.68
C THR A 149 -30.82 -5.65 19.34
N ARG A 150 -29.84 -5.21 20.13
CA ARG A 150 -29.08 -3.99 19.83
C ARG A 150 -27.73 -4.36 19.24
N THR A 151 -27.46 -3.88 18.02
CA THR A 151 -26.12 -3.97 17.44
C THR A 151 -25.32 -2.74 17.88
N THR A 152 -24.25 -2.95 18.64
CA THR A 152 -23.24 -1.93 18.90
C THR A 152 -21.99 -2.27 18.09
N GLY A 153 -21.22 -1.27 17.67
CA GLY A 153 -19.97 -1.53 16.97
C GLY A 153 -18.97 -0.42 17.19
N SER A 154 -17.71 -0.79 17.09
CA SER A 154 -16.58 0.13 17.28
C SER A 154 -15.46 -0.21 16.31
N TRP A 155 -14.73 0.80 15.86
CA TRP A 155 -13.47 0.61 15.16
C TRP A 155 -12.39 0.14 16.13
N THR A 156 -11.59 -0.82 15.72
CA THR A 156 -10.48 -1.38 16.50
C THR A 156 -9.21 -1.39 15.67
N PHE A 157 -8.08 -1.26 16.35
CA PHE A 157 -6.77 -1.48 15.74
C PHE A 157 -6.65 -2.96 15.37
N ASP A 158 -6.32 -3.24 14.11
CA ASP A 158 -6.10 -4.61 13.63
C ASP A 158 -4.60 -4.91 13.62
N ASP A 159 -3.86 -4.18 12.78
CA ASP A 159 -2.42 -4.36 12.56
C ASP A 159 -1.73 -3.06 12.09
N LEU A 160 -0.41 -3.02 12.20
CA LEU A 160 0.45 -1.97 11.64
C LEU A 160 1.73 -2.61 11.10
N ILE A 161 2.01 -2.36 9.83
CA ILE A 161 3.26 -2.79 9.20
C ILE A 161 4.09 -1.54 8.99
N LEU A 162 5.30 -1.50 9.56
CA LEU A 162 6.25 -0.41 9.37
C LEU A 162 7.49 -0.92 8.65
N GLU A 163 7.92 -0.19 7.63
CA GLU A 163 9.12 -0.46 6.87
C GLU A 163 9.93 0.83 6.76
N ASP A 164 11.26 0.69 6.90
CA ASP A 164 12.18 1.78 6.57
C ASP A 164 11.93 2.23 5.13
N ALA A 165 11.87 3.55 4.93
CA ALA A 165 11.70 4.08 3.58
C ALA A 165 12.94 3.73 2.73
N LYS A 166 12.78 2.76 1.81
CA LYS A 166 13.85 2.27 0.93
C LYS A 166 14.04 3.16 -0.29
N SER A 167 15.28 3.28 -0.76
CA SER A 167 15.57 3.99 -2.00
C SER A 167 15.20 3.16 -3.25
N ARG A 168 14.87 3.84 -4.37
CA ARG A 168 14.60 3.20 -5.66
C ARG A 168 15.82 2.44 -6.20
N GLU A 169 17.02 2.88 -5.81
CA GLU A 169 18.30 2.26 -6.17
C GLU A 169 18.56 0.97 -5.39
N GLU A 170 18.13 0.88 -4.13
CA GLU A 170 18.19 -0.35 -3.33
C GLU A 170 17.15 -1.38 -3.81
N GLU A 171 15.92 -0.97 -4.13
CA GLU A 171 14.92 -1.85 -4.73
C GLU A 171 15.36 -2.38 -6.11
N GLN A 172 15.95 -1.52 -6.95
CA GLN A 172 16.50 -1.95 -8.23
C GLN A 172 17.69 -2.89 -8.05
N LYS A 173 18.56 -2.68 -7.06
CA LYS A 173 19.66 -3.61 -6.75
C LYS A 173 19.16 -4.97 -6.26
N GLU A 174 18.15 -5.02 -5.40
CA GLU A 174 17.53 -6.28 -4.96
C GLU A 174 16.85 -7.01 -6.13
N THR A 175 16.22 -6.27 -7.05
CA THR A 175 15.57 -6.85 -8.24
C THR A 175 16.59 -7.35 -9.26
N ILE A 176 17.70 -6.63 -9.46
CA ILE A 176 18.80 -7.01 -10.36
C ILE A 176 19.57 -8.21 -9.80
N GLN A 177 19.73 -8.33 -8.47
CA GLN A 177 20.40 -9.49 -7.84
C GLN A 177 19.61 -10.80 -7.91
N ARG A 178 18.34 -10.80 -8.34
CA ARG A 178 17.56 -12.04 -8.54
C ARG A 178 17.79 -12.71 -9.89
N PHE A 179 18.59 -12.13 -10.78
CA PHE A 179 19.04 -12.80 -11.99
C PHE A 179 20.48 -13.33 -11.80
N ASP A 180 20.61 -14.41 -11.04
CA ASP A 180 21.80 -15.26 -11.10
C ASP A 180 21.78 -16.02 -12.44
N PHE A 181 22.31 -15.38 -13.48
CA PHE A 181 22.66 -16.04 -14.72
C PHE A 181 24.02 -16.73 -14.59
N SER A 182 24.12 -17.72 -13.71
CA SER A 182 25.19 -18.72 -13.78
C SER A 182 24.79 -20.00 -14.55
N PRO A 183 24.41 -19.97 -15.86
CA PRO A 183 24.26 -21.21 -16.62
C PRO A 183 25.51 -21.69 -17.37
N TYR A 184 26.70 -21.08 -17.25
CA TYR A 184 27.87 -21.48 -18.08
C TYR A 184 29.24 -21.40 -17.40
N GLU A 185 29.48 -22.19 -16.35
CA GLU A 185 30.86 -22.54 -15.93
C GLU A 185 31.00 -24.03 -15.63
N ARG A 186 30.60 -24.92 -16.54
CA ARG A 186 31.14 -26.29 -16.59
C ARG A 186 31.03 -26.84 -17.99
N PHE A 187 32.10 -26.73 -18.79
CA PHE A 187 32.61 -27.76 -19.72
C PHE A 187 34.00 -27.30 -20.20
N TYR A 188 35.04 -27.68 -19.46
CA TYR A 188 36.41 -27.82 -19.98
C TYR A 188 36.73 -29.31 -20.01
#